data_AF-A0A927BQL9-F1
#
_entry.id   AF-A0A927BQL9-F1
#
_cell.length_a   1.000
_cell.length_b   1.000
_cell.length_c   1.000
_cell.angle_alpha   90.00
_cell.angle_beta   90.00
_cell.angle_gamma   90.00
#
_symmetry.space_group_name_H-M   'P 1'
#
loop_
_entity.id
_entity.type
_entity.pdbx_description
1 polymer ?
#
loop_
_entity_poly.entity_id
_entity_poly.type
_entity_poly.pdbx_seq_one_letter_code
_entity_poly.pdbx_strand_id
1 'polypeptide(L)'
;MRFTRHRFGKRIIKTGAAIFVTAQICDWLGLPAIFAVISAMVTIEPTIKASFRKGAIRLPSAAIGAFFAMVFDYALGPQPLTYALSALATIYVCHLLRWNDSIVVATLTAVNMITYTDVHYLHDFAIRLGTTTTGIVVSSVINLLVFPPNYRRPILETAPPIATHTLELADLTVHALLEPKSAAATAHLLDRHAAIKRQCAQALVLIGYYVDDHRIRRRPLAELRHMLRLRDAVSQCREMTVCIDVLLHSRHEIARLSEASKRLLLERWRSALGGSGGSGDVLTLDGGETSRPAHTSRGQRLELSQLELLYALAERLRCTALRAAGADDASGDRDPHGDDGSHGDDSPGAPGLI
;
A
#
# COMPACT_ATOMS: atom_id res chain seq x y z
N MET A 1 20.07 -19.38 20.40
CA MET A 1 19.75 -18.64 19.16
C MET A 1 18.72 -19.45 18.37
N ARG A 2 17.44 -19.06 18.37
CA ARG A 2 16.40 -19.75 17.59
C ARG A 2 16.41 -19.20 16.17
N PHE A 3 17.00 -19.95 15.23
CA PHE A 3 16.83 -19.73 13.80
C PHE A 3 15.37 -20.04 13.43
N THR A 4 14.50 -19.04 13.45
CA THR A 4 13.13 -19.14 12.95
C THR A 4 13.14 -19.17 11.42
N ARG A 5 13.09 -20.39 10.88
CA ARG A 5 12.47 -20.78 9.59
C ARG A 5 12.35 -19.64 8.56
N HIS A 6 13.46 -19.26 7.93
CA HIS A 6 13.45 -18.36 6.77
C HIS A 6 12.75 -19.07 5.60
N ARG A 7 11.45 -18.82 5.42
CA ARG A 7 10.84 -19.01 4.11
C ARG A 7 11.41 -17.89 3.24
N PHE A 8 12.26 -18.22 2.26
CA PHE A 8 12.67 -17.26 1.25
C PHE A 8 11.44 -16.53 0.72
N GLY A 9 11.43 -15.19 0.82
CA GLY A 9 10.27 -14.40 0.42
C GLY A 9 9.95 -14.63 -1.05
N LYS A 10 8.68 -14.79 -1.41
CA LYS A 10 8.22 -15.03 -2.80
C LYS A 10 8.84 -14.06 -3.81
N ARG A 11 9.12 -12.81 -3.38
CA ARG A 11 9.83 -11.79 -4.18
C ARG A 11 11.24 -12.22 -4.56
N ILE A 12 12.02 -12.77 -3.64
CA ILE A 12 13.40 -13.21 -3.89
C ILE A 12 13.40 -14.31 -4.94
N ILE A 13 12.48 -15.28 -4.80
CA ILE A 13 12.39 -16.42 -5.73
C ILE A 13 12.02 -15.95 -7.14
N LYS A 14 11.00 -15.09 -7.29
CA LYS A 14 10.62 -14.58 -8.63
C LYS A 14 11.69 -13.69 -9.25
N THR A 15 12.43 -12.91 -8.44
CA THR A 15 13.57 -12.12 -8.94
C THR A 15 14.69 -13.03 -9.43
N GLY A 16 15.05 -14.06 -8.68
CA GLY A 16 16.02 -15.08 -9.11
C GLY A 16 15.59 -15.79 -10.39
N ALA A 17 14.31 -16.18 -10.50
CA ALA A 17 13.76 -16.78 -11.70
C ALA A 17 13.82 -15.82 -12.91
N ALA A 18 13.50 -14.53 -12.72
CA ALA A 18 13.59 -13.54 -13.79
C ALA A 18 15.02 -13.35 -14.29
N ILE A 19 15.99 -13.28 -13.38
CA ILE A 19 17.42 -13.20 -13.70
C ILE A 19 17.86 -14.42 -14.50
N PHE A 20 17.56 -15.63 -14.00
CA PHE A 20 17.93 -16.88 -14.64
C PHE A 20 17.36 -17.01 -16.05
N VAL A 21 16.05 -16.79 -16.21
CA VAL A 21 15.38 -16.90 -17.52
C VAL A 21 15.90 -15.83 -18.48
N THR A 22 16.18 -14.61 -17.99
CA THR A 22 16.73 -13.54 -18.84
C THR A 22 18.13 -13.88 -19.32
N ALA A 23 19.01 -14.36 -18.44
CA ALA A 23 20.35 -14.80 -18.81
C ALA A 23 20.29 -15.93 -19.86
N GLN A 24 19.44 -16.92 -19.63
CA GLN A 24 19.28 -18.06 -20.55
C GLN A 24 18.81 -17.62 -21.94
N ILE A 25 17.88 -16.66 -22.02
CA ILE A 25 17.41 -16.09 -23.29
C ILE A 25 18.52 -15.30 -23.98
N CYS A 26 19.33 -14.54 -23.23
CA CYS A 26 20.47 -13.83 -23.78
C CYS A 26 21.51 -14.78 -24.38
N ASP A 27 21.82 -15.89 -23.71
CA ASP A 27 22.74 -16.90 -24.22
C ASP A 27 22.23 -17.52 -25.53
N TRP A 28 20.93 -17.80 -25.65
CA TRP A 28 20.34 -18.31 -26.90
C TRP A 28 20.35 -17.29 -28.04
N LEU A 29 20.25 -16.00 -27.74
CA LEU A 29 20.25 -14.93 -28.72
C LEU A 29 21.65 -14.39 -29.04
N GLY A 30 22.69 -14.87 -28.34
CA GLY A 30 24.05 -14.33 -28.46
C GLY A 30 24.17 -12.88 -27.97
N LEU A 31 23.30 -12.44 -27.07
CA LEU A 31 23.27 -11.07 -26.55
C LEU A 31 24.03 -10.94 -25.22
N PRO A 32 24.65 -9.78 -24.92
CA PRO A 32 25.28 -9.55 -23.62
C PRO A 32 24.27 -9.64 -22.46
N ALA A 33 24.41 -10.67 -21.62
CA ALA A 33 23.44 -10.98 -20.57
C ALA A 33 23.41 -9.97 -19.41
N ILE A 34 24.55 -9.34 -19.08
CA ILE A 34 24.71 -8.54 -17.85
C ILE A 34 23.65 -7.42 -17.74
N PHE A 35 23.37 -6.71 -18.83
CA PHE A 35 22.43 -5.60 -18.83
C PHE A 35 20.99 -6.01 -18.93
N ALA A 36 20.70 -7.10 -19.64
CA ALA A 36 19.38 -7.70 -19.62
C ALA A 36 19.03 -8.19 -18.21
N VAL A 37 19.96 -8.85 -17.53
CA VAL A 37 19.81 -9.32 -16.15
C VAL A 37 19.62 -8.17 -15.18
N ILE A 38 20.44 -7.11 -15.25
CA ILE A 38 20.26 -5.91 -14.41
C ILE A 38 18.88 -5.28 -14.67
N SER A 39 18.48 -5.18 -15.95
CA SER A 39 17.16 -4.65 -16.34
C SER A 39 16.03 -5.51 -15.77
N ALA A 40 16.13 -6.84 -15.84
CA ALA A 40 15.15 -7.75 -15.28
C ALA A 40 15.06 -7.64 -13.76
N MET A 41 16.20 -7.63 -13.07
CA MET A 41 16.29 -7.54 -11.61
C MET A 41 15.55 -6.32 -11.06
N VAL A 42 15.84 -5.14 -11.61
CA VAL A 42 15.31 -3.86 -11.10
C VAL A 42 13.89 -3.53 -11.60
N THR A 43 13.39 -4.26 -12.61
CA THR A 43 12.02 -4.09 -13.12
C THR A 43 11.01 -4.96 -12.36
N ILE A 44 11.47 -5.95 -11.59
CA ILE A 44 10.59 -6.75 -10.71
C ILE A 44 10.06 -5.90 -9.55
N GLU A 45 8.76 -5.66 -9.58
CA GLU A 45 8.02 -4.91 -8.57
C GLU A 45 7.01 -5.79 -7.81
N PRO A 46 6.42 -5.28 -6.72
CA PRO A 46 5.32 -5.96 -6.04
C PRO A 46 4.13 -6.19 -6.98
N THR A 47 3.74 -5.19 -7.77
CA THR A 47 2.59 -5.23 -8.69
C THR A 47 3.02 -5.26 -10.15
N ILE A 48 2.14 -5.78 -11.01
CA ILE A 48 2.41 -5.88 -12.45
C ILE A 48 2.41 -4.47 -13.07
N LYS A 49 1.45 -3.63 -12.69
CA LYS A 49 1.39 -2.23 -13.15
C LYS A 49 2.66 -1.45 -12.83
N ALA A 50 3.21 -1.63 -11.62
CA ALA A 50 4.44 -0.96 -11.23
C ALA A 50 5.64 -1.44 -12.06
N SER A 51 5.75 -2.75 -12.33
CA SER A 51 6.78 -3.30 -13.23
C SER A 51 6.69 -2.69 -14.63
N PHE A 52 5.50 -2.63 -15.23
CA PHE A 52 5.32 -2.01 -16.55
C PHE A 52 5.66 -0.53 -16.55
N ARG A 53 5.21 0.23 -15.54
CA ARG A 53 5.54 1.65 -15.41
C ARG A 53 7.04 1.88 -15.29
N LYS A 54 7.74 1.07 -14.49
CA LYS A 54 9.20 1.14 -14.38
C LYS A 54 9.88 0.77 -15.69
N GLY A 55 9.43 -0.29 -16.37
CA GLY A 55 9.93 -0.67 -17.69
C GLY A 55 9.78 0.45 -18.73
N ALA A 56 8.63 1.11 -18.78
CA ALA A 56 8.35 2.20 -19.72
C ALA A 56 9.23 3.43 -19.51
N ILE A 57 9.63 3.73 -18.28
CA ILE A 57 10.61 4.80 -17.96
C ILE A 57 12.04 4.32 -18.21
N ARG A 58 12.29 3.02 -18.01
CA ARG A 58 13.62 2.45 -18.05
C ARG A 58 14.21 2.45 -19.46
N LEU A 59 13.43 2.06 -20.46
CA LEU A 59 13.91 2.01 -21.84
C LEU A 59 14.42 3.38 -22.34
N PRO A 60 13.66 4.50 -22.25
CA PRO A 60 14.16 5.79 -22.69
C PRO A 60 15.28 6.33 -21.80
N SER A 61 15.29 6.05 -20.50
CA SER A 61 16.42 6.44 -19.64
C SER A 61 17.74 5.74 -20.03
N ALA A 62 17.68 4.47 -20.40
CA ALA A 62 18.84 3.73 -20.90
C ALA A 62 19.29 4.25 -22.27
N ALA A 63 18.34 4.63 -23.14
CA ALA A 63 18.63 5.28 -24.41
C ALA A 63 19.37 6.61 -24.22
N ILE A 64 18.96 7.44 -23.25
CA ILE A 64 19.63 8.71 -22.93
C ILE A 64 21.06 8.47 -22.43
N GLY A 65 21.25 7.51 -21.53
CA GLY A 65 22.59 7.16 -21.04
C GLY A 65 23.49 6.66 -22.16
N ALA A 66 22.97 5.79 -23.02
CA ALA A 66 23.69 5.29 -24.19
C ALA A 66 24.02 6.40 -25.19
N PHE A 67 23.08 7.32 -25.43
CA PHE A 67 23.27 8.46 -26.32
C PHE A 67 24.41 9.37 -25.85
N PHE A 68 24.43 9.78 -24.57
CA PHE A 68 25.51 10.62 -24.05
C PHE A 68 26.86 9.90 -24.05
N ALA A 69 26.89 8.59 -23.77
CA ALA A 69 28.11 7.80 -23.89
C ALA A 69 28.70 7.90 -25.30
N MET A 70 27.92 7.63 -26.34
CA MET A 70 28.39 7.70 -27.72
C MET A 70 28.85 9.10 -28.12
N VAL A 71 28.11 10.15 -27.73
CA VAL A 71 28.45 11.53 -28.09
C VAL A 71 29.78 11.96 -27.48
N PHE A 72 29.98 11.72 -26.18
CA PHE A 72 31.22 12.13 -25.51
C PHE A 72 32.39 11.23 -25.87
N ASP A 73 32.17 9.93 -26.04
CA ASP A 73 33.21 8.99 -26.46
C ASP A 73 33.70 9.30 -27.87
N TYR A 74 32.80 9.62 -28.80
CA TYR A 74 33.18 10.09 -30.13
C TYR A 74 33.97 11.42 -30.10
N ALA A 75 33.62 12.35 -29.20
CA ALA A 75 34.24 13.67 -29.14
C ALA A 75 35.58 13.70 -28.41
N LEU A 76 35.76 12.90 -27.35
CA LEU A 76 36.87 12.98 -26.40
C LEU A 76 37.67 11.66 -26.28
N GLY A 77 37.15 10.56 -26.83
CA GLY A 77 37.67 9.21 -26.62
C GLY A 77 37.42 8.69 -25.19
N PRO A 78 37.93 7.50 -24.84
CA PRO A 78 37.69 6.85 -23.56
C PRO A 78 38.57 7.41 -22.43
N GLN A 79 38.42 8.69 -22.11
CA GLN A 79 39.17 9.41 -21.07
C GLN A 79 38.34 9.57 -19.79
N PRO A 80 38.96 9.81 -18.60
CA PRO A 80 38.23 10.07 -17.36
C PRO A 80 37.18 11.18 -17.47
N LEU A 81 37.48 12.21 -18.26
CA LEU A 81 36.56 13.33 -18.52
C LEU A 81 35.28 12.88 -19.24
N THR A 82 35.38 11.94 -20.17
CA THR A 82 34.27 11.37 -20.94
C THR A 82 33.26 10.67 -20.03
N TYR A 83 33.76 9.86 -19.09
CA TYR A 83 32.90 9.21 -18.08
C TYR A 83 32.17 10.24 -17.22
N ALA A 84 32.87 11.27 -16.76
CA ALA A 84 32.29 12.32 -15.93
C ALA A 84 31.20 13.11 -16.67
N LEU A 85 31.47 13.57 -17.89
CA LEU A 85 30.53 14.35 -18.68
C LEU A 85 29.30 13.53 -19.07
N SER A 86 29.51 12.28 -19.51
CA SER A 86 28.43 11.36 -19.87
C SER A 86 27.52 11.06 -18.68
N ALA A 87 28.11 10.77 -17.51
CA ALA A 87 27.36 10.54 -16.28
C ALA A 87 26.58 11.79 -15.84
N LEU A 88 27.23 12.96 -15.80
CA LEU A 88 26.59 14.21 -15.38
C LEU A 88 25.44 14.62 -16.31
N ALA A 89 25.64 14.55 -17.62
CA ALA A 89 24.60 14.85 -18.60
C ALA A 89 23.42 13.90 -18.46
N THR A 90 23.69 12.59 -18.31
CA THR A 90 22.65 11.58 -18.10
C THR A 90 21.85 11.82 -16.82
N ILE A 91 22.53 12.11 -15.70
CA ILE A 91 21.90 12.41 -14.42
C ILE A 91 21.03 13.66 -14.55
N TYR A 92 21.57 14.73 -15.13
CA TYR A 92 20.88 16.01 -15.28
C TYR A 92 19.59 15.86 -16.09
N VAL A 93 19.65 15.18 -17.24
CA VAL A 93 18.47 14.97 -18.10
C VAL A 93 17.46 14.04 -17.44
N CYS A 94 17.89 12.93 -16.84
CA CYS A 94 16.97 12.02 -16.15
C CYS A 94 16.29 12.69 -14.95
N HIS A 95 17.01 13.55 -14.23
CA HIS A 95 16.46 14.35 -13.14
C HIS A 95 15.44 15.38 -13.64
N LEU A 96 15.74 16.08 -14.75
CA LEU A 96 14.82 17.02 -15.39
C LEU A 96 13.50 16.34 -15.80
N LEU A 97 13.58 15.10 -16.29
CA LEU A 97 12.43 14.27 -16.67
C LEU A 97 11.73 13.61 -15.47
N ARG A 98 12.22 13.82 -14.24
CA ARG A 98 11.71 13.22 -12.98
C ARG A 98 11.77 11.69 -12.97
N TRP A 99 12.76 11.10 -13.65
CA TRP A 99 12.97 9.65 -13.74
C TRP A 99 13.93 9.14 -12.66
N ASN A 100 13.69 9.52 -11.40
CA ASN A 100 14.62 9.30 -10.28
C ASN A 100 14.97 7.82 -10.08
N ASP A 101 13.98 6.92 -10.25
CA ASP A 101 14.17 5.47 -10.07
C ASP A 101 15.10 4.84 -11.10
N SER A 102 15.32 5.49 -12.25
CA SER A 102 16.16 4.96 -13.34
C SER A 102 17.50 5.66 -13.49
N ILE A 103 17.75 6.78 -12.79
CA ILE A 103 19.01 7.55 -12.88
C ILE A 103 20.21 6.64 -12.70
N VAL A 104 20.25 5.87 -11.59
CA VAL A 104 21.40 5.00 -11.26
C VAL A 104 21.76 4.08 -12.41
N VAL A 105 20.77 3.47 -13.06
CA VAL A 105 21.07 2.52 -14.13
C VAL A 105 21.25 3.19 -15.50
N ALA A 106 20.63 4.34 -15.75
CA ALA A 106 20.95 5.16 -16.90
C ALA A 106 22.42 5.61 -16.85
N THR A 107 22.89 6.07 -15.68
CA THR A 107 24.30 6.43 -15.47
C THR A 107 25.23 5.22 -15.59
N LEU A 108 24.85 4.07 -15.03
CA LEU A 108 25.60 2.82 -15.22
C LEU A 108 25.71 2.44 -16.71
N THR A 109 24.62 2.63 -17.47
CA THR A 109 24.60 2.44 -18.92
C THR A 109 25.62 3.35 -19.59
N ALA A 110 25.57 4.64 -19.25
CA ALA A 110 26.41 5.68 -19.83
C ALA A 110 27.90 5.42 -19.61
N VAL A 111 28.28 5.09 -18.36
CA VAL A 111 29.67 4.80 -17.98
C VAL A 111 30.16 3.51 -18.62
N ASN A 112 29.37 2.43 -18.56
CA ASN A 112 29.83 1.14 -19.06
C ASN A 112 29.84 1.08 -20.59
N MET A 113 29.07 1.88 -21.31
CA MET A 113 29.14 1.84 -22.78
C MET A 113 30.49 2.37 -23.27
N ILE A 114 31.07 3.40 -22.65
CA ILE A 114 32.37 3.96 -23.04
C ILE A 114 33.49 2.89 -23.06
N THR A 115 33.44 1.87 -22.19
CA THR A 115 34.46 0.80 -22.18
C THR A 115 34.23 -0.30 -23.22
N TYR A 116 33.04 -0.39 -23.81
CA TYR A 116 32.62 -1.48 -24.70
C TYR A 116 32.21 -1.01 -26.10
N THR A 117 32.27 0.30 -26.40
CA THR A 117 31.94 0.80 -27.72
C THR A 117 33.01 0.36 -28.72
N ASP A 118 32.63 -0.48 -29.67
CA ASP A 118 33.47 -0.80 -30.83
C ASP A 118 33.35 0.32 -31.88
N VAL A 119 33.91 0.11 -33.08
CA VAL A 119 33.83 1.05 -34.21
C VAL A 119 32.37 1.33 -34.67
N HIS A 120 31.39 0.55 -34.21
CA HIS A 120 29.98 0.58 -34.65
C HIS A 120 28.99 1.07 -33.58
N TYR A 121 29.06 2.35 -33.22
CA TYR A 121 28.18 3.03 -32.26
C TYR A 121 26.68 2.69 -32.38
N LEU A 122 26.12 2.68 -33.60
CA LEU A 122 24.69 2.38 -33.81
C LEU A 122 24.32 0.94 -33.47
N HIS A 123 25.24 0.00 -33.74
CA HIS A 123 25.04 -1.41 -33.40
C HIS A 123 25.01 -1.58 -31.88
N ASP A 124 25.97 -0.98 -31.17
CA ASP A 124 26.07 -1.09 -29.71
C ASP A 124 24.89 -0.42 -29.00
N PHE A 125 24.41 0.70 -29.54
CA PHE A 125 23.17 1.32 -29.11
C PHE A 125 21.95 0.40 -29.30
N ALA A 126 21.81 -0.23 -30.46
CA ALA A 126 20.71 -1.15 -30.74
C ALA A 126 20.75 -2.38 -29.82
N ILE A 127 21.93 -2.99 -29.63
CA ILE A 127 22.15 -4.09 -28.68
C ILE A 127 21.80 -3.65 -27.26
N ARG A 128 22.13 -2.41 -26.88
CA ARG A 128 21.80 -1.89 -25.56
C ARG A 128 20.29 -1.78 -25.33
N LEU A 129 19.56 -1.24 -26.30
CA LEU A 129 18.10 -1.15 -26.21
C LEU A 129 17.46 -2.54 -26.25
N GLY A 130 17.98 -3.45 -27.07
CA GLY A 130 17.52 -4.84 -27.18
C GLY A 130 17.67 -5.61 -25.87
N THR A 131 18.85 -5.57 -25.25
CA THR A 131 19.09 -6.22 -23.94
C THR A 131 18.24 -5.61 -22.83
N THR A 132 18.11 -4.29 -22.78
CA THR A 132 17.24 -3.60 -21.80
C THR A 132 15.78 -4.01 -21.95
N THR A 133 15.28 -4.04 -23.19
CA THR A 133 13.91 -4.46 -23.53
C THR A 133 13.67 -5.93 -23.18
N THR A 134 14.62 -6.80 -23.50
CA THR A 134 14.57 -8.23 -23.16
C THR A 134 14.39 -8.42 -21.65
N GLY A 135 15.20 -7.73 -20.84
CA GLY A 135 15.06 -7.79 -19.39
C GLY A 135 13.70 -7.27 -18.88
N ILE A 136 13.17 -6.19 -19.47
CA ILE A 136 11.85 -5.65 -19.11
C ILE A 136 10.73 -6.65 -19.46
N VAL A 137 10.78 -7.23 -20.66
CA VAL A 137 9.77 -8.17 -21.13
C VAL A 137 9.78 -9.44 -20.27
N VAL A 138 10.95 -10.05 -20.09
CA VAL A 138 11.09 -11.30 -19.33
C VAL A 138 10.70 -11.10 -17.86
N SER A 139 11.17 -10.02 -17.21
CA SER A 139 10.77 -9.73 -15.83
C SER A 139 9.27 -9.47 -15.68
N SER A 140 8.64 -8.79 -16.64
CA SER A 140 7.19 -8.56 -16.62
C SER A 140 6.39 -9.86 -16.76
N VAL A 141 6.83 -10.75 -17.65
CA VAL A 141 6.24 -12.10 -17.82
C VAL A 141 6.42 -12.94 -16.55
N ILE A 142 7.62 -12.95 -15.97
CA ILE A 142 7.88 -13.67 -14.73
C ILE A 142 7.08 -13.11 -13.56
N ASN A 143 6.92 -11.78 -13.47
CA ASN A 143 6.10 -11.14 -12.44
C ASN A 143 4.61 -11.50 -12.56
N LEU A 144 4.15 -11.80 -13.78
CA LEU A 144 2.79 -12.28 -14.05
C LEU A 144 2.61 -13.75 -13.65
N LEU A 145 3.55 -14.62 -14.06
CA LEU A 145 3.40 -16.08 -14.00
C LEU A 145 3.91 -16.71 -12.69
N VAL A 146 5.02 -16.22 -12.14
CA VAL A 146 5.71 -16.87 -11.01
C VAL A 146 5.20 -16.31 -9.68
N PHE A 147 4.45 -17.16 -8.96
CA PHE A 147 3.83 -16.84 -7.66
C PHE A 147 3.07 -15.50 -7.68
N PRO A 148 1.94 -15.43 -8.40
CA PRO A 148 1.17 -14.20 -8.48
C PRO A 148 0.89 -13.67 -7.07
N PRO A 149 1.15 -12.39 -6.80
CA PRO A 149 0.98 -11.83 -5.47
C PRO A 149 -0.46 -12.01 -4.99
N ASN A 150 -0.63 -12.68 -3.85
CA ASN A 150 -1.91 -12.83 -3.18
C ASN A 150 -1.95 -11.90 -1.97
N TYR A 151 -2.49 -10.70 -2.18
CA TYR A 151 -2.67 -9.71 -1.12
C TYR A 151 -3.96 -9.93 -0.32
N ARG A 152 -4.96 -10.63 -0.90
CA ARG A 152 -6.29 -10.80 -0.30
C ARG A 152 -6.24 -11.44 1.09
N ARG A 153 -5.55 -12.58 1.22
CA ARG A 153 -5.47 -13.30 2.52
C ARG A 153 -4.85 -12.43 3.63
N PRO A 154 -3.63 -11.86 3.45
CA PRO A 154 -3.07 -10.94 4.44
C PRO A 154 -3.98 -9.77 4.80
N ILE A 155 -4.65 -9.16 3.82
CA ILE A 155 -5.58 -8.04 4.06
C ILE A 155 -6.76 -8.49 4.93
N LEU A 156 -7.40 -9.62 4.61
CA LEU A 156 -8.55 -10.11 5.37
C LEU A 156 -8.18 -10.58 6.78
N GLU A 157 -6.93 -11.01 6.99
CA GLU A 157 -6.43 -11.39 8.32
C GLU A 157 -6.05 -10.17 9.17
N THR A 158 -5.55 -9.09 8.56
CA THR A 158 -5.03 -7.93 9.32
C THR A 158 -5.99 -6.74 9.37
N ALA A 159 -6.76 -6.44 8.32
CA ALA A 159 -7.57 -5.24 8.25
C ALA A 159 -8.77 -5.24 9.23
N PRO A 160 -9.55 -6.33 9.38
CA PRO A 160 -10.68 -6.34 10.31
C PRO A 160 -10.30 -6.08 11.78
N PRO A 161 -9.28 -6.75 12.39
CA PRO A 161 -8.96 -6.55 13.80
C PRO A 161 -8.32 -5.19 14.10
N ILE A 162 -7.77 -4.49 13.11
CA ILE A 162 -7.20 -3.15 13.30
C ILE A 162 -8.25 -2.16 13.82
N ALA A 163 -9.50 -2.25 13.35
CA ALA A 163 -10.55 -1.33 13.78
C ALA A 163 -10.87 -1.50 15.27
N THR A 164 -11.10 -2.74 15.71
CA THR A 164 -11.33 -3.07 17.13
C THR A 164 -10.15 -2.69 18.01
N HIS A 165 -8.92 -3.03 17.61
CA HIS A 165 -7.72 -2.67 18.38
C HIS A 165 -7.51 -1.16 18.47
N THR A 166 -7.87 -0.42 17.42
CA THR A 166 -7.76 1.05 17.39
C THR A 166 -8.76 1.70 18.34
N LEU A 167 -10.01 1.20 18.38
CA LEU A 167 -11.03 1.67 19.31
C LEU A 167 -10.67 1.34 20.76
N GLU A 168 -10.18 0.12 21.04
CA GLU A 168 -9.66 -0.24 22.36
C GLU A 168 -8.49 0.65 22.80
N LEU A 169 -7.55 0.94 21.88
CA LEU A 169 -6.45 1.85 22.18
C LEU A 169 -6.95 3.27 22.49
N ALA A 170 -7.91 3.77 21.72
CA ALA A 170 -8.49 5.09 21.95
C ALA A 170 -9.13 5.16 23.35
N ASP A 171 -9.89 4.12 23.73
CA ASP A 171 -10.52 4.04 25.04
C ASP A 171 -9.49 3.98 26.18
N LEU A 172 -8.47 3.13 26.04
CA LEU A 172 -7.35 3.07 27.00
C LEU A 172 -6.60 4.39 27.11
N THR A 173 -6.44 5.12 26.00
CA THR A 173 -5.77 6.42 25.96
C THR A 173 -6.55 7.45 26.76
N VAL A 174 -7.86 7.55 26.52
CA VAL A 174 -8.72 8.51 27.24
C VAL A 174 -8.70 8.20 28.75
N HIS A 175 -8.84 6.92 29.13
CA HIS A 175 -8.79 6.54 30.54
C HIS A 175 -7.41 6.82 31.16
N ALA A 176 -6.31 6.52 30.48
CA ALA A 176 -4.95 6.75 31.00
C ALA A 176 -4.59 8.25 31.12
N LEU A 177 -5.17 9.11 30.28
CA LEU A 177 -4.97 10.56 30.33
C LEU A 177 -5.76 11.22 31.46
N LEU A 178 -6.96 10.72 31.74
CA LEU A 178 -7.87 11.31 32.73
C LEU A 178 -7.62 10.72 34.13
N GLU A 179 -7.21 9.46 34.22
CA GLU A 179 -6.78 8.78 35.44
C GLU A 179 -5.33 8.30 35.28
N PRO A 180 -4.32 9.18 35.50
CA PRO A 180 -2.93 8.83 35.28
C PRO A 180 -2.51 7.67 36.20
N LYS A 181 -2.33 6.50 35.60
CA LYS A 181 -1.75 5.31 36.24
C LYS A 181 -0.22 5.33 36.13
N SER A 182 0.43 4.37 36.80
CA SER A 182 1.89 4.14 36.82
C SER A 182 2.57 4.37 35.46
N ALA A 183 3.80 4.89 35.48
CA ALA A 183 4.63 5.11 34.29
C ALA A 183 4.77 3.87 33.39
N ALA A 184 4.69 2.66 33.96
CA ALA A 184 4.71 1.40 33.21
C ALA A 184 3.47 1.22 32.31
N ALA A 185 2.30 1.68 32.75
CA ALA A 185 1.06 1.62 31.96
C ALA A 185 1.13 2.56 30.75
N THR A 186 1.72 3.74 30.93
CA THR A 186 1.93 4.72 29.86
C THR A 186 2.93 4.22 28.80
N ALA A 187 4.01 3.55 29.24
CA ALA A 187 4.97 2.93 28.33
C ALA A 187 4.32 1.84 27.46
N HIS A 188 3.55 0.93 28.08
CA HIS A 188 2.81 -0.11 27.36
C HIS A 188 1.81 0.48 26.34
N LEU A 189 1.17 1.60 26.68
CA LEU A 189 0.24 2.28 25.78
C LEU A 189 0.95 2.85 24.54
N LEU A 190 2.12 3.46 24.71
CA LEU A 190 2.94 3.96 23.61
C LEU A 190 3.40 2.84 22.67
N ASP A 191 3.81 1.70 23.22
CA ASP A 191 4.18 0.52 22.43
C ASP A 191 2.99 0.00 21.61
N ARG A 192 1.80 -0.08 22.22
CA ARG A 192 0.57 -0.52 21.57
C ARG A 192 0.13 0.45 20.47
N HIS A 193 0.26 1.76 20.69
CA HIS A 193 0.04 2.80 19.68
C HIS A 193 0.99 2.65 18.49
N ALA A 194 2.30 2.50 18.74
CA ALA A 194 3.30 2.30 17.69
C ALA A 194 3.07 1.00 16.89
N ALA A 195 2.55 -0.06 17.52
CA ALA A 195 2.19 -1.30 16.85
C ALA A 195 0.99 -1.11 15.91
N ILE A 196 -0.10 -0.49 16.38
CA ILE A 196 -1.31 -0.24 15.57
C ILE A 196 -0.99 0.71 14.40
N LYS A 197 -0.20 1.77 14.62
CA LYS A 197 0.26 2.68 13.57
C LYS A 197 1.00 1.93 12.45
N ARG A 198 1.87 0.99 12.81
CA ARG A 198 2.57 0.11 11.86
C ARG A 198 1.61 -0.83 11.12
N GLN A 199 0.65 -1.42 11.81
CA GLN A 199 -0.37 -2.31 11.20
C GLN A 199 -1.24 -1.54 10.18
N CYS A 200 -1.72 -0.35 10.54
CA CYS A 200 -2.49 0.51 9.61
C CYS A 200 -1.70 0.82 8.34
N ALA A 201 -0.42 1.22 8.49
CA ALA A 201 0.44 1.52 7.35
C ALA A 201 0.65 0.31 6.45
N GLN A 202 0.93 -0.86 7.03
CA GLN A 202 1.12 -2.11 6.28
C GLN A 202 -0.16 -2.55 5.54
N ALA A 203 -1.31 -2.51 6.22
CA ALA A 203 -2.59 -2.87 5.61
C ALA A 203 -2.94 -1.95 4.44
N LEU A 204 -2.77 -0.62 4.57
CA LEU A 204 -3.01 0.32 3.48
C LEU A 204 -2.11 0.07 2.26
N VAL A 205 -0.84 -0.26 2.48
CA VAL A 205 0.09 -0.61 1.39
C VAL A 205 -0.37 -1.88 0.67
N LEU A 206 -0.74 -2.92 1.41
CA LEU A 206 -1.23 -4.18 0.83
C LEU A 206 -2.53 -3.99 0.04
N ILE A 207 -3.48 -3.21 0.57
CA ILE A 207 -4.72 -2.87 -0.13
C ILE A 207 -4.43 -2.07 -1.39
N GLY A 208 -3.48 -1.12 -1.35
CA GLY A 208 -3.01 -0.40 -2.52
C GLY A 208 -2.51 -1.34 -3.63
N TYR A 209 -1.65 -2.30 -3.27
CA TYR A 209 -1.17 -3.30 -4.24
C TYR A 209 -2.30 -4.17 -4.81
N TYR A 210 -3.30 -4.53 -4.00
CA TYR A 210 -4.47 -5.26 -4.47
C TYR A 210 -5.27 -4.45 -5.50
N VAL A 211 -5.54 -3.18 -5.21
CA VAL A 211 -6.29 -2.28 -6.10
C VAL A 211 -5.53 -2.06 -7.42
N ASP A 212 -4.22 -1.90 -7.35
CA ASP A 212 -3.37 -1.78 -8.53
C ASP A 212 -3.46 -3.03 -9.42
N ASP A 213 -3.38 -4.23 -8.86
CA ASP A 213 -3.43 -5.45 -9.65
C ASP A 213 -4.86 -5.85 -10.10
N HIS A 214 -5.92 -5.34 -9.47
CA HIS A 214 -7.32 -5.79 -9.69
C HIS A 214 -7.76 -5.73 -11.16
N ARG A 215 -7.47 -4.62 -11.87
CA ARG A 215 -7.88 -4.43 -13.28
C ARG A 215 -7.20 -5.41 -14.24
N ILE A 216 -5.95 -5.78 -13.96
CA ILE A 216 -5.21 -6.79 -14.75
C ILE A 216 -5.78 -8.19 -14.46
N ARG A 217 -6.16 -8.39 -13.20
CA ARG A 217 -6.83 -9.55 -12.60
C ARG A 217 -8.12 -10.05 -13.28
N ARG A 218 -8.89 -9.13 -13.91
CA ARG A 218 -10.31 -9.31 -14.26
C ARG A 218 -11.15 -9.89 -13.10
N ARG A 219 -10.87 -9.49 -11.86
CA ARG A 219 -11.58 -9.95 -10.65
C ARG A 219 -12.96 -9.29 -10.52
N PRO A 220 -13.93 -9.91 -9.83
CA PRO A 220 -15.27 -9.35 -9.68
C PRO A 220 -15.25 -7.98 -8.98
N LEU A 221 -16.16 -7.09 -9.38
CA LEU A 221 -16.30 -5.74 -8.82
C LEU A 221 -16.72 -5.75 -7.35
N ALA A 222 -17.44 -6.79 -6.90
CA ALA A 222 -17.84 -6.95 -5.51
C ALA A 222 -16.63 -7.04 -4.57
N GLU A 223 -15.62 -7.82 -4.94
CA GLU A 223 -14.37 -7.94 -4.17
C GLU A 223 -13.61 -6.61 -4.09
N LEU A 224 -13.55 -5.85 -5.19
CA LEU A 224 -12.91 -4.53 -5.19
C LEU A 224 -13.63 -3.58 -4.23
N ARG A 225 -14.97 -3.55 -4.27
CA ARG A 225 -15.77 -2.73 -3.36
C ARG A 225 -15.51 -3.08 -1.90
N HIS A 226 -15.43 -4.37 -1.57
CA HIS A 226 -15.11 -4.81 -0.21
C HIS A 226 -13.70 -4.32 0.21
N MET A 227 -12.70 -4.45 -0.65
CA MET A 227 -11.33 -3.98 -0.35
C MET A 227 -11.23 -2.46 -0.21
N LEU A 228 -12.03 -1.70 -0.97
CA LEU A 228 -12.12 -0.25 -0.83
C LEU A 228 -12.78 0.15 0.51
N ARG A 229 -13.81 -0.58 0.95
CA ARG A 229 -14.39 -0.36 2.29
C ARG A 229 -13.39 -0.64 3.40
N LEU A 230 -12.61 -1.71 3.29
CA LEU A 230 -11.52 -2.00 4.23
C LEU A 230 -10.45 -0.90 4.20
N ARG A 231 -10.11 -0.36 3.03
CA ARG A 231 -9.20 0.78 2.91
C ARG A 231 -9.70 1.98 3.69
N ASP A 232 -10.99 2.32 3.54
CA ASP A 232 -11.60 3.46 4.20
C ASP A 232 -11.61 3.27 5.72
N ALA A 233 -11.96 2.07 6.20
CA ALA A 233 -11.91 1.74 7.62
C ALA A 233 -10.48 1.85 8.19
N VAL A 234 -9.47 1.30 7.52
CA VAL A 234 -8.07 1.40 7.96
C VAL A 234 -7.55 2.84 7.86
N SER A 235 -7.99 3.62 6.87
CA SER A 235 -7.64 5.04 6.76
C SER A 235 -8.18 5.83 7.95
N GLN A 236 -9.42 5.55 8.37
CA GLN A 236 -10.02 6.15 9.55
C GLN A 236 -9.30 5.70 10.84
N CYS A 237 -8.87 4.44 10.92
CA CYS A 237 -8.00 3.99 12.02
C CYS A 237 -6.69 4.77 12.05
N ARG A 238 -6.08 5.05 10.89
CA ARG A 238 -4.86 5.85 10.81
C ARG A 238 -5.10 7.28 11.30
N GLU A 239 -6.18 7.92 10.89
CA GLU A 239 -6.57 9.25 11.39
C GLU A 239 -6.76 9.23 12.92
N MET A 240 -7.44 8.21 13.44
CA MET A 240 -7.58 8.00 14.88
C MET A 240 -6.23 7.88 15.58
N THR A 241 -5.28 7.10 15.03
CA THR A 241 -3.94 6.99 15.62
C THR A 241 -3.19 8.31 15.63
N VAL A 242 -3.40 9.21 14.65
CA VAL A 242 -2.82 10.55 14.64
C VAL A 242 -3.43 11.41 15.75
N CYS A 243 -4.74 11.34 15.96
CA CYS A 243 -5.40 12.03 17.06
C CYS A 243 -4.94 11.52 18.44
N ILE A 244 -4.79 10.20 18.60
CA ILE A 244 -4.20 9.60 19.82
C ILE A 244 -2.77 10.12 20.03
N ASP A 245 -1.97 10.25 18.97
CA ASP A 245 -0.61 10.81 19.03
C ASP A 245 -0.64 12.22 19.61
N VAL A 246 -1.53 13.09 19.08
CA VAL A 246 -1.72 14.46 19.56
C VAL A 246 -2.10 14.49 21.05
N LEU A 247 -3.06 13.66 21.48
CA LEU A 247 -3.48 13.59 22.88
C LEU A 247 -2.34 13.14 23.81
N LEU A 248 -1.55 12.15 23.40
CA LEU A 248 -0.43 11.64 24.19
C LEU A 248 0.71 12.66 24.33
N HIS A 249 0.91 13.52 23.33
CA HIS A 249 1.83 14.64 23.40
C HIS A 249 1.31 15.77 24.31
N SER A 250 0.00 16.04 24.29
CA SER A 250 -0.66 17.03 25.16
C SER A 250 -0.98 16.53 26.58
N ARG A 251 -0.52 15.33 26.97
CA ARG A 251 -0.83 14.72 28.28
C ARG A 251 -0.55 15.60 29.49
N HIS A 252 0.48 16.44 29.43
CA HIS A 252 0.88 17.32 30.54
C HIS A 252 -0.09 18.48 30.73
N GLU A 253 -0.76 18.91 29.66
CA GLU A 253 -1.79 19.95 29.68
C GLU A 253 -3.10 19.35 30.20
N ILE A 254 -3.48 18.18 29.69
CA ILE A 254 -4.67 17.43 30.11
C ILE A 254 -4.61 17.08 31.61
N ALA A 255 -3.42 16.75 32.13
CA ALA A 255 -3.23 16.48 33.55
C ALA A 255 -3.57 17.67 34.46
N ARG A 256 -3.49 18.91 33.94
CA ARG A 256 -3.78 20.16 34.69
C ARG A 256 -5.27 20.54 34.68
N LEU A 257 -6.11 19.80 33.98
CA LEU A 257 -7.56 20.04 33.96
C LEU A 257 -8.20 19.80 35.32
N SER A 258 -9.29 20.53 35.60
CA SER A 258 -10.09 20.32 36.81
C SER A 258 -10.80 18.96 36.77
N GLU A 259 -11.01 18.34 37.94
CA GLU A 259 -11.67 17.04 38.04
C GLU A 259 -13.11 17.02 37.47
N ALA A 260 -13.83 18.15 37.59
CA ALA A 260 -15.14 18.31 36.96
C ALA A 260 -15.04 18.26 35.41
N SER A 261 -14.00 18.88 34.83
CA SER A 261 -13.76 18.84 33.38
C SER A 261 -13.39 17.43 32.93
N LYS A 262 -12.53 16.73 33.67
CA LYS A 262 -12.15 15.34 33.36
C LYS A 262 -13.35 14.39 33.38
N ARG A 263 -14.24 14.52 34.36
CA ARG A 263 -15.49 13.74 34.45
C ARG A 263 -16.43 13.99 33.28
N LEU A 264 -16.64 15.26 32.92
CA LEU A 264 -17.46 15.63 31.76
C LEU A 264 -16.91 15.03 30.46
N LEU A 265 -15.58 15.05 30.28
CA LEU A 265 -14.92 14.47 29.11
C LEU A 265 -15.06 12.93 29.08
N LEU A 266 -14.93 12.24 30.21
CA LEU A 266 -15.18 10.79 30.32
C LEU A 266 -16.63 10.43 29.98
N GLU A 267 -17.58 11.20 30.49
CA GLU A 267 -19.01 10.95 30.27
C GLU A 267 -19.38 11.12 28.79
N ARG A 268 -18.88 12.18 28.15
CA ARG A 268 -19.03 12.41 26.70
C ARG A 268 -18.35 11.32 25.86
N TRP A 269 -17.19 10.83 26.29
CA TRP A 269 -16.51 9.73 25.62
C TRP A 269 -17.28 8.40 25.73
N ARG A 270 -17.85 8.12 26.90
CA ARG A 270 -18.66 6.90 27.13
C ARG A 270 -19.98 6.94 26.37
N SER A 271 -20.66 8.09 26.31
CA SER A 271 -21.88 8.24 25.51
C SER A 271 -21.61 8.03 24.02
N ALA A 272 -20.44 8.45 23.53
CA ALA A 272 -19.98 8.21 22.16
C ALA A 272 -19.78 6.73 21.81
N LEU A 273 -19.17 5.97 22.73
CA LEU A 273 -18.93 4.54 22.53
C LEU A 273 -20.20 3.69 22.75
N GLY A 274 -21.18 4.20 23.51
CA GLY A 274 -22.37 3.47 23.96
C GLY A 274 -23.65 3.58 23.11
N GLY A 275 -23.66 4.29 21.98
CA GLY A 275 -24.88 4.53 21.20
C GLY A 275 -25.40 3.32 20.42
N SER A 276 -26.22 2.48 21.04
CA SER A 276 -27.42 1.91 20.41
C SER A 276 -28.62 2.21 21.32
N GLY A 277 -29.57 3.01 20.81
CA GLY A 277 -30.83 3.30 21.49
C GLY A 277 -30.94 4.75 21.92
N GLY A 278 -31.51 5.59 21.06
CA GLY A 278 -31.83 6.98 21.39
C GLY A 278 -32.00 7.82 20.13
N SER A 279 -33.22 7.80 19.61
CA SER A 279 -33.69 8.65 18.50
C SER A 279 -33.39 10.13 18.76
N GLY A 280 -33.26 10.88 17.67
CA GLY A 280 -32.77 12.25 17.66
C GLY A 280 -33.43 13.20 18.65
N ASP A 281 -32.59 14.07 19.20
CA ASP A 281 -32.93 15.46 19.40
C ASP A 281 -31.66 16.29 19.20
N VAL A 282 -31.61 16.91 18.02
CA VAL A 282 -30.80 18.12 17.81
C VAL A 282 -31.46 19.18 18.69
N LEU A 283 -30.95 19.37 19.90
CA LEU A 283 -31.40 20.44 20.77
C LEU A 283 -31.02 21.79 20.15
N THR A 284 -32.04 22.36 19.53
CA THR A 284 -32.20 23.74 19.09
C THR A 284 -31.72 24.72 20.15
N LEU A 285 -30.85 25.63 19.73
CA LEU A 285 -30.59 26.87 20.46
C LEU A 285 -31.85 27.74 20.34
N ASP A 286 -32.57 27.92 21.44
CA ASP A 286 -33.55 29.01 21.58
C ASP A 286 -33.22 29.87 22.81
N GLY A 287 -33.46 31.17 22.66
CA GLY A 287 -32.99 32.23 23.53
C GLY A 287 -33.67 32.28 24.88
N GLY A 288 -32.89 32.63 25.90
CA GLY A 288 -33.35 32.97 27.24
C GLY A 288 -32.16 33.36 28.10
N GLU A 289 -31.93 34.66 28.26
CA GLU A 289 -30.97 35.21 29.21
C GLU A 289 -31.23 34.66 30.62
N THR A 290 -30.22 34.10 31.27
CA THR A 290 -29.67 34.60 32.54
C THR A 290 -28.55 33.68 33.04
N SER A 291 -27.50 34.31 33.58
CA SER A 291 -26.38 33.70 34.33
C SER A 291 -25.21 33.16 33.51
N ARG A 292 -24.25 34.04 33.22
CA ARG A 292 -22.87 33.68 32.86
C ARG A 292 -22.22 32.85 33.98
N PRO A 293 -21.41 31.83 33.63
CA PRO A 293 -20.17 31.61 34.34
C PRO A 293 -18.94 31.76 33.43
N ALA A 294 -18.01 32.56 33.94
CA ALA A 294 -16.55 32.56 33.82
C ALA A 294 -15.85 31.96 32.57
N HIS A 295 -15.09 32.82 31.89
CA HIS A 295 -13.82 32.56 31.18
C HIS A 295 -13.52 31.10 30.77
N THR A 296 -14.10 30.62 29.67
CA THR A 296 -13.51 29.52 28.89
C THR A 296 -12.21 30.01 28.25
N SER A 297 -11.08 29.53 28.77
CA SER A 297 -9.75 29.81 28.24
C SER A 297 -9.57 29.23 26.83
N ARG A 298 -8.72 29.86 26.00
CA ARG A 298 -8.45 29.42 24.62
C ARG A 298 -7.89 27.99 24.54
N GLY A 299 -7.25 27.51 25.62
CA GLY A 299 -6.79 26.12 25.78
C GLY A 299 -7.93 25.11 25.88
N GLN A 300 -8.96 25.38 26.69
CA GLN A 300 -10.13 24.51 26.82
C GLN A 300 -10.92 24.33 25.52
N ARG A 301 -10.93 25.34 24.62
CA ARG A 301 -11.56 25.21 23.29
C ARG A 301 -10.78 24.27 22.37
N LEU A 302 -9.45 24.25 22.43
CA LEU A 302 -8.65 23.32 21.64
C LEU A 302 -8.84 21.88 22.13
N GLU A 303 -8.88 21.65 23.44
CA GLU A 303 -9.04 20.31 24.03
C GLU A 303 -10.42 19.69 23.73
N LEU A 304 -11.50 20.48 23.80
CA LEU A 304 -12.84 20.01 23.40
C LEU A 304 -12.91 19.67 21.90
N SER A 305 -12.33 20.50 21.03
CA SER A 305 -12.36 20.26 19.58
C SER A 305 -11.56 19.01 19.18
N GLN A 306 -10.46 18.70 19.88
CA GLN A 306 -9.68 17.49 19.65
C GLN A 306 -10.43 16.22 20.09
N LEU A 307 -11.17 16.28 21.20
CA LEU A 307 -12.02 15.19 21.67
C LEU A 307 -13.29 15.01 20.82
N GLU A 308 -13.89 16.09 20.31
CA GLU A 308 -14.99 16.05 19.33
C GLU A 308 -14.54 15.50 17.98
N LEU A 309 -13.30 15.77 17.57
CA LEU A 309 -12.70 15.17 16.38
C LEU A 309 -12.44 13.66 16.57
N LEU A 310 -11.89 13.26 17.72
CA LEU A 310 -11.74 11.85 18.10
C LEU A 310 -13.09 11.14 18.16
N TYR A 311 -14.11 11.80 18.72
CA TYR A 311 -15.49 11.35 18.75
C TYR A 311 -16.03 11.09 17.32
N ALA A 312 -15.95 12.11 16.46
CA ALA A 312 -16.49 12.03 15.09
C ALA A 312 -15.74 10.97 14.27
N LEU A 313 -14.45 10.80 14.52
CA LEU A 313 -13.63 9.75 13.91
C LEU A 313 -13.98 8.36 14.45
N ALA A 314 -14.27 8.22 15.74
CA ALA A 314 -14.63 6.94 16.37
C ALA A 314 -15.99 6.46 15.87
N GLU A 315 -16.97 7.36 15.79
CA GLU A 315 -18.31 7.08 15.29
C GLU A 315 -18.29 6.70 13.80
N ARG A 316 -17.54 7.46 12.98
CA ARG A 316 -17.32 7.14 11.57
C ARG A 316 -16.63 5.79 11.41
N LEU A 317 -15.58 5.51 12.19
CA LEU A 317 -14.85 4.26 12.15
C LEU A 317 -15.72 3.07 12.53
N ARG A 318 -16.53 3.19 13.58
CA ARG A 318 -17.47 2.14 13.99
C ARG A 318 -18.49 1.84 12.88
N CYS A 319 -19.05 2.87 12.26
CA CYS A 319 -20.00 2.71 11.15
C CYS A 319 -19.37 2.08 9.90
N THR A 320 -18.15 2.48 9.53
CA THR A 320 -17.45 1.89 8.36
C THR A 320 -16.98 0.47 8.62
N ALA A 321 -16.48 0.17 9.82
CA ALA A 321 -16.05 -1.17 10.22
C ALA A 321 -17.23 -2.16 10.24
N LEU A 322 -18.39 -1.76 10.78
CA LEU A 322 -19.61 -2.59 10.76
C LEU A 322 -20.08 -2.88 9.32
N ARG A 323 -20.04 -1.88 8.44
CA ARG A 323 -20.35 -2.04 7.01
C ARG A 323 -19.32 -2.91 6.26
N ALA A 324 -18.07 -2.92 6.71
CA ALA A 324 -17.03 -3.78 6.17
C ALA A 324 -17.19 -5.23 6.65
N ALA A 325 -17.63 -5.44 7.91
CA ALA A 325 -17.86 -6.75 8.52
C ALA A 325 -19.17 -7.42 8.07
N GLY A 326 -20.26 -6.68 7.87
CA GLY A 326 -21.58 -7.21 7.47
C GLY A 326 -21.74 -7.55 5.98
N ALA A 327 -20.66 -7.68 5.22
CA ALA A 327 -20.71 -7.94 3.78
C ALA A 327 -20.54 -9.42 3.39
N ASP A 328 -20.47 -10.34 4.37
CA ASP A 328 -20.40 -11.79 4.11
C ASP A 328 -21.78 -12.49 4.04
N ASP A 329 -22.90 -11.82 4.36
CA ASP A 329 -24.25 -12.43 4.31
C ASP A 329 -25.02 -12.23 2.97
N ALA A 330 -24.40 -11.63 1.95
CA ALA A 330 -25.05 -11.41 0.64
C ALA A 330 -24.27 -11.99 -0.55
N SER A 331 -23.43 -13.00 -0.30
CA SER A 331 -22.79 -13.80 -1.36
C SER A 331 -23.03 -15.30 -1.21
N GLY A 332 -24.07 -15.68 -0.46
CA GLY A 332 -24.76 -16.94 -0.68
C GLY A 332 -25.61 -16.84 -1.95
N ASP A 333 -25.35 -17.76 -2.87
CA ASP A 333 -26.21 -18.16 -3.97
C ASP A 333 -26.14 -17.36 -5.29
N ARG A 334 -25.27 -17.85 -6.18
CA ARG A 334 -25.64 -18.32 -7.52
C ARG A 334 -24.46 -19.06 -8.13
N ASP A 335 -24.41 -20.36 -7.88
CA ASP A 335 -23.86 -21.30 -8.85
C ASP A 335 -24.71 -21.22 -10.13
N PRO A 336 -24.13 -20.97 -11.33
CA PRO A 336 -24.83 -21.19 -12.57
C PRO A 336 -24.50 -22.60 -13.07
N HIS A 337 -24.85 -23.61 -12.28
CA HIS A 337 -24.98 -24.99 -12.76
C HIS A 337 -26.24 -25.59 -12.14
N GLY A 338 -27.37 -25.00 -12.52
CA GLY A 338 -28.66 -25.65 -12.51
C GLY A 338 -28.75 -26.58 -13.71
N ASP A 339 -28.62 -27.85 -13.39
CA ASP A 339 -29.10 -29.02 -14.11
C ASP A 339 -30.40 -28.77 -14.88
N ASP A 340 -30.39 -29.05 -16.18
CA ASP A 340 -31.58 -29.08 -17.03
C ASP A 340 -31.65 -30.50 -17.63
N GLY A 341 -32.59 -31.30 -17.12
CA GLY A 341 -33.04 -32.50 -17.83
C GLY A 341 -33.15 -33.79 -17.02
N SER A 342 -34.00 -33.84 -16.00
CA SER A 342 -34.63 -35.12 -15.61
C SER A 342 -35.98 -34.94 -14.91
N HIS A 343 -37.07 -34.99 -15.68
CA HIS A 343 -38.38 -35.40 -15.16
C HIS A 343 -39.22 -36.03 -16.28
N GLY A 344 -39.67 -37.27 -16.03
CA GLY A 344 -40.65 -37.98 -16.86
C GLY A 344 -40.56 -39.51 -16.80
N ASP A 345 -40.77 -40.11 -15.63
CA ASP A 345 -41.41 -41.44 -15.51
C ASP A 345 -42.93 -41.12 -15.46
N ASP A 346 -43.89 -41.82 -16.08
CA ASP A 346 -44.09 -43.26 -16.00
C ASP A 346 -45.18 -43.75 -17.02
N SER A 347 -44.91 -44.93 -17.63
CA SER A 347 -45.85 -45.98 -18.11
C SER A 347 -46.76 -45.82 -19.38
N PRO A 348 -47.28 -46.92 -19.98
CA PRO A 348 -46.57 -48.04 -20.64
C PRO A 348 -47.15 -48.40 -22.04
N GLY A 349 -46.39 -49.10 -22.90
CA GLY A 349 -46.95 -49.69 -24.12
C GLY A 349 -45.92 -50.20 -25.14
N ALA A 350 -45.66 -51.51 -25.15
CA ALA A 350 -45.13 -52.24 -26.31
C ALA A 350 -46.17 -52.28 -27.46
N PRO A 351 -45.93 -52.87 -28.64
CA PRO A 351 -44.69 -53.41 -29.24
C PRO A 351 -44.46 -52.91 -30.69
N GLY A 352 -43.34 -53.32 -31.32
CA GLY A 352 -43.39 -53.73 -32.72
C GLY A 352 -42.36 -53.15 -33.69
N LEU A 353 -41.56 -54.09 -34.21
CA LEU A 353 -41.29 -54.30 -35.64
C LEU A 353 -40.28 -53.41 -36.38
N ILE A 354 -39.22 -54.14 -36.77
CA ILE A 354 -38.36 -54.04 -37.98
C ILE A 354 -37.12 -53.17 -37.86
#